data_AF-A0A1R1X007-F1
#
_entry.id   AF-A0A1R1X007-F1
#
_cell.length_a   1.000
_cell.length_b   1.000
_cell.length_c   1.000
_cell.angle_alpha   90.00
_cell.angle_beta   90.00
_cell.angle_gamma   90.00
#
_symmetry.space_group_name_H-M   'P 1'
#
loop_
_entity.id
_entity.type
_entity.pdbx_description
1 polymer ?
#
loop_
_entity_poly.entity_id
_entity_poly.type
_entity_poly.pdbx_seq_one_letter_code
_entity_poly.pdbx_strand_id
1 'polypeptide(L)'
;MSGLALFLLLVSPILLFFFIYQISLILSGMTTNEVEKWSNLHAAIDDKVLFAVYPAGSKQQDFESLVGKLEVIEIDDQELDTRPKLLITDRKFLKNSYDFGPWNNLKLIF
;
A
#
# COMPACT_ATOMS: atom_id res chain seq x y z
N MET A 1 36.54 11.68 -27.01
CA MET A 1 35.84 10.88 -25.97
C MET A 1 35.61 9.49 -26.54
N SER A 2 35.98 8.44 -25.81
CA SER A 2 35.72 7.06 -26.27
C SER A 2 34.22 6.76 -26.25
N GLY A 3 33.74 5.86 -27.12
CA GLY A 3 32.34 5.44 -27.12
C GLY A 3 31.89 4.88 -25.76
N LEU A 4 32.82 4.25 -25.02
CA LEU A 4 32.60 3.79 -23.65
C LEU A 4 32.29 4.94 -22.68
N ALA A 5 33.01 6.07 -22.78
CA ALA A 5 32.79 7.22 -21.90
C ALA A 5 31.41 7.86 -22.15
N LEU A 6 30.98 7.95 -23.42
CA LEU A 6 29.66 8.46 -23.77
C LEU A 6 28.54 7.51 -23.28
N PHE A 7 28.74 6.20 -23.44
CA PHE A 7 27.81 5.19 -22.94
C PHE A 7 27.64 5.28 -21.41
N LEU A 8 28.75 5.34 -20.67
CA LEU A 8 28.72 5.46 -19.21
C LEU A 8 28.07 6.76 -18.75
N LEU A 9 28.31 7.88 -19.45
CA LEU A 9 27.70 9.17 -19.14
C LEU A 9 26.17 9.13 -19.28
N LEU A 10 25.64 8.37 -20.23
CA LEU A 10 24.18 8.22 -20.43
C LEU A 10 23.56 7.19 -19.48
N VAL A 11 24.25 6.08 -19.20
CA VAL A 11 23.71 4.99 -18.35
C VAL A 11 23.83 5.32 -16.86
N SER A 12 24.88 6.02 -16.44
CA SER A 12 25.11 6.39 -15.04
C SER A 12 23.92 7.13 -14.39
N PRO A 13 23.31 8.17 -14.98
CA PRO A 13 22.16 8.83 -14.36
C PRO A 13 20.92 7.93 -14.29
N ILE A 14 20.72 7.03 -15.26
CA ILE A 14 19.60 6.07 -15.26
C ILE A 14 19.75 5.10 -14.08
N LEU A 15 20.95 4.54 -13.90
CA LEU A 15 21.26 3.64 -12.79
C LEU A 15 21.15 4.36 -11.44
N LEU A 16 21.61 5.61 -11.37
CA LEU A 16 21.50 6.42 -10.15
C LEU A 16 20.03 6.66 -9.78
N PHE A 17 19.19 7.02 -10.75
CA PHE A 17 17.76 7.21 -10.52
C PHE A 17 17.09 5.92 -10.04
N PHE A 18 17.37 4.80 -10.70
CA PHE A 18 16.88 3.49 -10.28
C PHE A 18 17.32 3.15 -8.85
N PHE A 19 18.59 3.39 -8.51
CA PHE A 19 19.13 3.12 -7.18
C PHE A 19 18.47 4.00 -6.09
N ILE A 20 18.28 5.30 -6.35
CA ILE A 20 17.56 6.20 -5.45
C ILE A 20 16.13 5.72 -5.24
N TYR A 21 15.46 5.31 -6.32
CA TYR A 21 14.11 4.75 -6.22
C TYR A 21 14.06 3.50 -5.34
N GLN A 22 14.98 2.55 -5.53
CA GLN A 22 15.06 1.35 -4.69
C GLN A 22 15.33 1.69 -3.21
N ILE A 23 16.22 2.63 -2.92
CA ILE A 23 16.43 3.11 -1.54
C ILE A 23 15.14 3.70 -0.97
N SER A 24 14.41 4.50 -1.74
CA SER A 24 13.15 5.10 -1.26
C SER A 24 12.08 4.05 -0.90
N LEU A 25 12.00 2.96 -1.67
CA LEU A 25 11.12 1.83 -1.39
C LEU A 25 11.51 1.13 -0.08
N ILE A 26 12.79 0.86 0.08
CA ILE A 26 13.36 0.26 1.31
C ILE A 26 13.03 1.14 2.52
N LEU A 27 13.31 2.44 2.45
CA LEU A 27 13.06 3.34 3.56
C LEU A 27 11.58 3.39 3.96
N SER A 28 10.69 3.18 2.99
CA SER A 28 9.23 3.14 3.22
C SER A 28 8.72 1.75 3.63
N GLY A 29 9.60 0.73 3.70
CA GLY A 29 9.20 -0.65 4.01
C GLY A 29 8.24 -1.22 2.98
N MET A 30 8.42 -0.88 1.70
CA MET A 30 7.54 -1.30 0.61
C MET A 30 8.33 -1.97 -0.50
N THR A 31 7.70 -2.93 -1.17
CA THR A 31 8.14 -3.44 -2.48
C THR A 31 7.45 -2.69 -3.62
N THR A 32 8.00 -2.75 -4.83
CA THR A 32 7.34 -2.19 -6.03
C THR A 32 5.91 -2.69 -6.19
N ASN A 33 5.69 -3.98 -5.92
CA ASN A 33 4.38 -4.62 -6.02
C ASN A 33 3.40 -4.08 -4.95
N GLU A 34 3.90 -3.66 -3.80
CA GLU A 34 3.09 -3.07 -2.74
C GLU A 34 2.74 -1.62 -3.04
N VAL A 35 3.62 -0.85 -3.69
CA VAL A 35 3.29 0.52 -4.12
C VAL A 35 2.02 0.54 -4.98
N GLU A 36 1.92 -0.40 -5.93
CA GLU A 36 0.73 -0.53 -6.76
C GLU A 36 -0.52 -0.91 -5.94
N LYS A 37 -0.39 -1.88 -5.02
CA LYS A 37 -1.49 -2.27 -4.12
C LYS A 37 -1.94 -1.11 -3.24
N TRP A 38 -1.02 -0.34 -2.67
CA TRP A 38 -1.29 0.85 -1.88
C TRP A 38 -2.01 1.90 -2.71
N SER A 39 -1.57 2.13 -3.95
CA SER A 39 -2.26 3.03 -4.88
C SER A 39 -3.70 2.61 -5.14
N ASN A 40 -3.95 1.31 -5.39
CA ASN A 40 -5.29 0.79 -5.63
C ASN A 40 -6.18 0.91 -4.39
N LEU A 41 -5.65 0.66 -3.19
CA LEU A 41 -6.37 0.86 -1.94
C LEU A 41 -6.72 2.33 -1.70
N HIS A 42 -5.79 3.25 -1.98
CA HIS A 42 -6.05 4.69 -1.86
C HIS A 42 -7.14 5.16 -2.83
N ALA A 43 -7.10 4.70 -4.08
CA ALA A 43 -8.16 4.97 -5.04
C ALA A 43 -9.52 4.44 -4.56
N ALA A 44 -9.56 3.21 -4.03
CA ALA A 44 -10.78 2.62 -3.49
C ALA A 44 -11.34 3.36 -2.26
N ILE A 45 -10.48 3.99 -1.44
CA ILE A 45 -10.91 4.89 -0.35
C ILE A 45 -11.51 6.16 -0.93
N ASP A 46 -10.83 6.79 -1.88
CA ASP A 46 -11.25 8.04 -2.50
C ASP A 46 -12.61 7.86 -3.23
N ASP A 47 -12.82 6.70 -3.84
CA ASP A 47 -14.07 6.28 -4.50
C ASP A 47 -15.15 5.79 -3.53
N LYS A 48 -14.85 5.69 -2.22
CA LYS A 48 -15.75 5.21 -1.16
C LYS A 48 -16.28 3.78 -1.38
N VAL A 49 -15.43 2.93 -1.95
CA VAL A 49 -15.74 1.52 -2.23
C VAL A 49 -14.92 0.55 -1.38
N LEU A 50 -14.02 1.02 -0.52
CA LEU A 50 -13.23 0.16 0.36
C LEU A 50 -13.91 -0.08 1.72
N PHE A 51 -14.19 -1.34 2.04
CA PHE A 51 -14.81 -1.73 3.31
C PHE A 51 -13.96 -2.74 4.08
N ALA A 52 -13.98 -2.63 5.41
CA ALA A 52 -13.60 -3.73 6.29
C ALA A 52 -14.85 -4.58 6.56
N VAL A 53 -14.85 -5.82 6.04
CA VAL A 53 -15.94 -6.79 6.20
C VAL A 53 -15.62 -7.73 7.35
N TYR A 54 -16.61 -7.93 8.22
CA TYR A 54 -16.48 -8.72 9.45
C TYR A 54 -17.26 -10.03 9.35
N PRO A 55 -16.91 -11.05 10.18
CA PRO A 55 -17.65 -12.30 10.24
C PRO A 55 -19.14 -12.12 10.54
N ALA A 56 -19.96 -13.06 10.08
CA ALA A 56 -21.39 -13.05 10.35
C ALA A 56 -21.66 -13.12 11.86
N GLY A 57 -22.57 -12.26 12.35
CA GLY A 57 -22.91 -12.15 13.77
C GLY A 57 -22.09 -11.12 14.56
N SER A 58 -21.07 -10.51 13.96
CA SER A 58 -20.35 -9.38 14.57
C SER A 58 -21.26 -8.16 14.71
N LYS A 59 -21.22 -7.51 15.87
CA LYS A 59 -21.89 -6.23 16.10
C LYS A 59 -20.92 -5.09 15.82
N GLN A 60 -21.42 -3.94 15.37
CA GLN A 60 -20.60 -2.76 15.10
C GLN A 60 -19.75 -2.31 16.31
N GLN A 61 -20.23 -2.55 17.53
CA GLN A 61 -19.50 -2.25 18.77
C GLN A 61 -18.22 -3.07 18.95
N ASP A 62 -18.11 -4.22 18.28
CA ASP A 62 -16.98 -5.14 18.41
C ASP A 62 -15.88 -4.88 17.35
N PHE A 63 -16.15 -4.03 16.35
CA PHE A 63 -15.30 -3.82 15.18
C PHE A 63 -13.88 -3.33 15.50
N GLU A 64 -13.71 -2.62 16.61
CA GLU A 64 -12.38 -2.15 17.07
C GLU A 64 -11.49 -3.30 17.58
N SER A 65 -12.10 -4.40 18.04
CA SER A 65 -11.41 -5.57 18.59
C SER A 65 -11.31 -6.74 17.62
N LEU A 66 -12.07 -6.70 16.52
CA LEU A 66 -12.11 -7.74 15.52
C LEU A 66 -11.21 -7.41 14.33
N VAL A 67 -10.58 -8.44 13.76
CA VAL A 67 -9.83 -8.33 12.52
C VAL A 67 -10.80 -8.49 11.35
N GLY A 68 -11.12 -7.37 10.68
CA GLY A 68 -11.90 -7.36 9.45
C GLY A 68 -11.05 -7.67 8.21
N LYS A 69 -11.67 -8.20 7.17
CA LYS A 69 -11.04 -8.38 5.85
C LYS A 69 -11.34 -7.16 4.99
N LEU A 70 -10.32 -6.58 4.36
CA LEU A 70 -10.52 -5.50 3.39
C LEU A 70 -11.08 -6.06 2.09
N GLU A 71 -12.21 -5.53 1.66
CA GLU A 71 -12.86 -5.86 0.39
C GLU A 71 -13.30 -4.58 -0.31
N VAL A 72 -13.14 -4.55 -1.63
CA VAL A 72 -13.71 -3.51 -2.48
C VAL A 72 -15.12 -3.95 -2.88
N ILE A 73 -16.11 -3.12 -2.60
CA ILE A 73 -17.52 -3.37 -2.93
C ILE A 73 -17.99 -2.23 -3.82
N GLU A 74 -18.27 -2.55 -5.08
CA GLU A 74 -18.76 -1.59 -6.07
C GLU A 74 -20.08 -0.97 -5.61
N ILE A 75 -20.32 0.29 -5.98
CA ILE A 75 -21.45 1.09 -5.49
C ILE A 75 -22.79 0.37 -5.68
N ASP A 76 -22.98 -0.30 -6.81
CA ASP A 76 -24.21 -1.00 -7.15
C ASP A 76 -24.45 -2.24 -6.25
N ASP A 77 -23.39 -2.86 -5.75
CA ASP A 77 -23.45 -4.05 -4.88
C ASP A 77 -23.50 -3.68 -3.39
N GLN A 78 -23.24 -2.41 -3.03
CA GLN A 78 -23.19 -2.00 -1.63
C GLN A 78 -24.52 -2.15 -0.90
N GLU A 79 -25.65 -1.90 -1.58
CA GLU A 79 -27.00 -2.06 -1.00
C GLU A 79 -27.40 -3.54 -0.88
N LEU A 80 -26.89 -4.39 -1.78
CA LEU A 80 -27.17 -5.82 -1.82
C LEU A 80 -26.38 -6.59 -0.76
N ASP A 81 -25.18 -6.11 -0.41
CA ASP A 81 -24.34 -6.76 0.59
C ASP A 81 -24.79 -6.44 2.02
N THR A 82 -25.44 -7.41 2.67
CA THR A 82 -25.97 -7.31 4.03
C THR A 82 -24.97 -7.67 5.13
N ARG A 83 -23.70 -7.96 4.80
CA ARG A 83 -22.69 -8.36 5.78
C ARG A 83 -22.31 -7.19 6.70
N PRO A 84 -21.91 -7.44 7.95
CA PRO A 84 -21.40 -6.39 8.83
C PRO A 84 -20.11 -5.81 8.23
N LYS A 85 -20.14 -4.52 7.87
CA LYS A 85 -19.02 -3.84 7.20
C LYS A 85 -18.85 -2.41 7.68
N LEU A 86 -17.62 -1.92 7.61
CA LEU A 86 -17.25 -0.54 7.94
C LEU A 86 -16.56 0.10 6.73
N LEU A 87 -17.06 1.26 6.29
CA LEU A 87 -16.42 2.02 5.22
C LEU A 87 -15.11 2.62 5.73
N ILE A 88 -14.03 2.41 4.97
CA ILE A 88 -12.74 3.02 5.28
C ILE A 88 -12.66 4.37 4.57
N THR A 89 -12.67 5.44 5.36
CA THR A 89 -12.70 6.82 4.84
C THR A 89 -11.35 7.54 4.91
N ASP A 90 -10.41 7.04 5.71
CA ASP A 90 -9.10 7.65 5.89
C ASP A 90 -7.99 6.61 5.68
N ARG A 91 -6.93 7.02 5.00
CA ARG A 91 -5.74 6.21 4.74
C ARG A 91 -5.04 5.81 6.04
N LYS A 92 -5.20 6.58 7.11
CA LYS A 92 -4.64 6.28 8.45
C LYS A 92 -5.14 4.97 9.06
N PHE A 93 -6.29 4.47 8.62
CA PHE A 93 -6.79 3.16 9.04
C PHE A 93 -5.95 2.01 8.49
N LEU A 94 -5.24 2.24 7.38
CA LEU A 94 -4.35 1.25 6.78
C LEU A 94 -2.92 1.47 7.27
N LYS A 95 -2.42 0.54 8.07
CA LYS A 95 -1.02 0.53 8.51
C LYS A 95 -0.23 -0.48 7.70
N ASN A 96 0.91 -0.05 7.15
CA ASN A 96 1.85 -0.97 6.54
C ASN A 96 2.56 -1.78 7.64
N SER A 97 2.32 -3.08 7.69
CA SER A 97 2.97 -3.99 8.64
C SER A 97 4.48 -4.14 8.42
N TYR A 98 4.95 -3.78 7.23
CA TYR A 98 6.36 -3.89 6.84
C TYR A 98 7.13 -2.56 7.00
N ASP A 99 6.45 -1.47 7.37
CA ASP A 99 7.11 -0.21 7.68
C ASP A 99 7.47 -0.14 9.18
N PHE A 100 8.74 -0.44 9.48
CA PHE A 100 9.31 -0.32 10.83
C PHE A 100 10.02 1.01 11.06
N GLY A 101 9.87 1.95 10.12
CA GLY A 101 10.58 3.22 10.05
C GLY A 101 11.91 3.13 9.28
N PRO A 102 12.38 4.26 8.74
CA PRO A 102 13.43 4.30 7.70
C PRO A 102 14.73 3.61 8.12
N TRP A 103 15.17 3.82 9.37
CA TRP A 103 16.40 3.22 9.87
C TRP A 103 16.29 1.73 10.16
N ASN A 104 15.12 1.26 10.62
CA ASN A 104 14.92 -0.16 10.91
C ASN A 104 14.72 -0.94 9.61
N ASN A 105 14.00 -0.36 8.65
CA ASN A 105 13.84 -0.96 7.33
C ASN A 105 15.20 -1.13 6.63
N LEU A 106 16.10 -0.15 6.75
CA LEU A 106 17.46 -0.24 6.20
C LEU A 106 18.29 -1.37 6.86
N LYS A 107 18.14 -1.58 8.17
CA LYS A 107 18.81 -2.66 8.92
C LYS A 107 18.34 -4.06 8.54
N LEU A 108 17.21 -4.22 7.85
CA LEU A 108 16.75 -5.53 7.39
C LEU A 108 17.54 -6.03 6.17
N ILE A 109 18.37 -5.17 5.57
CA ILE A 109 19.11 -5.46 4.33
C ILE A 109 20.59 -5.73 4.60
N PHE A 110 21.14 -5.22 5.71
CA PHE A 110 22.54 -5.34 6.10
C PHE A 110 22.66 -6.13 7.40
#